data_AF-A0A2J8AAE4-F1
#
_entry.id   AF-A0A2J8AAE4-F1
#
_cell.length_a   1.000
_cell.length_b   1.000
_cell.length_c   1.000
_cell.angle_alpha   90.00
_cell.angle_beta   90.00
_cell.angle_gamma   90.00
#
_symmetry.space_group_name_H-M   'P 1'
#
loop_
_entity.id
_entity.type
_entity.pdbx_description
1 polymer ?
#
loop_
_entity_poly.entity_id
_entity_poly.type
_entity_poly.pdbx_seq_one_letter_code
_entity_poly.pdbx_strand_id
1 'polypeptide(L)'
;MSAEGTCILFGDGCGAVVVSTNPDPSAPGAILGMEMGSDGAGHRHLHCTFAGGGLKPMAEGDEASSRASYANIHMAGQDVFKFAVRTVPAVIDGALAKANLTKESVDWLVMHQANQRILDAAALRLGLPADRVVSNLAQYGNTSAASIPLALDEAVRGGLIKPGDKIAMAGFGAGLTWAGAIVRWG
;
A
#
# COMPACT_ATOMS: atom_id res chain seq x y z
N MET A 1 6.28 22.46 -10.86
CA MET A 1 7.06 21.91 -9.74
C MET A 1 8.16 21.07 -10.33
N SER A 2 9.42 21.33 -9.96
CA SER A 2 10.58 20.55 -10.42
C SER A 2 10.43 19.10 -9.99
N ALA A 3 10.95 18.17 -10.78
CA ALA A 3 10.88 16.72 -10.56
C ALA A 3 11.63 16.22 -9.30
N GLU A 4 12.25 17.12 -8.54
CA GLU A 4 13.18 16.84 -7.43
C GLU A 4 12.52 16.12 -6.24
N GLY A 5 11.22 16.39 -6.00
CA GLY A 5 10.50 15.78 -4.87
C GLY A 5 10.01 14.35 -5.12
N THR A 6 9.87 13.93 -6.39
CA THR A 6 9.35 12.60 -6.76
C THR A 6 10.44 11.69 -7.30
N CYS A 7 11.50 12.22 -7.93
CA CYS A 7 12.58 11.42 -8.50
C CYS A 7 13.40 10.62 -7.47
N ILE A 8 13.43 11.09 -6.22
CA ILE A 8 14.11 10.40 -5.11
C ILE A 8 13.23 9.37 -4.40
N LEU A 9 11.95 9.25 -4.80
CA LEU A 9 10.98 8.39 -4.12
C LEU A 9 10.64 7.14 -4.92
N PHE A 10 10.33 7.27 -6.20
CA PHE A 10 9.73 6.18 -6.96
C PHE A 10 10.77 5.22 -7.56
N GLY A 11 10.44 3.93 -7.51
CA GLY A 11 11.11 2.87 -8.24
C GLY A 11 10.10 2.03 -9.01
N ASP A 12 10.59 1.23 -9.95
CA ASP A 12 9.77 0.28 -10.70
C ASP A 12 9.85 -1.11 -10.07
N GLY A 13 8.73 -1.83 -10.05
CA GLY A 13 8.68 -3.16 -9.46
C GLY A 13 7.40 -3.91 -9.80
N CYS A 14 7.41 -5.21 -9.54
CA CYS A 14 6.28 -6.10 -9.72
C CYS A 14 6.24 -7.11 -8.57
N GLY A 15 5.05 -7.46 -8.11
CA GLY A 15 4.86 -8.53 -7.14
C GLY A 15 3.55 -9.27 -7.41
N ALA A 16 3.51 -10.54 -7.04
CA ALA A 16 2.36 -11.41 -7.25
C ALA A 16 2.14 -12.28 -6.02
N VAL A 17 0.88 -12.63 -5.76
CA VAL A 17 0.48 -13.58 -4.71
C VAL A 17 -0.50 -14.57 -5.33
N VAL A 18 -0.35 -15.84 -5.00
CA VAL A 18 -1.30 -16.89 -5.39
C VAL A 18 -2.33 -17.05 -4.28
N VAL A 19 -3.61 -16.96 -4.64
CA VAL A 19 -4.72 -17.20 -3.71
C VAL A 19 -5.47 -18.44 -4.17
N SER A 20 -5.59 -19.42 -3.30
CA SER A 20 -6.31 -20.67 -3.55
C SER A 20 -7.29 -20.95 -2.42
N THR A 21 -8.30 -21.79 -2.70
CA THR A 21 -9.15 -22.32 -1.65
C THR A 21 -8.38 -23.34 -0.80
N ASN A 22 -8.64 -23.36 0.50
CA ASN A 22 -8.15 -24.39 1.40
C ASN A 22 -9.36 -25.05 2.08
N PRO A 23 -9.57 -26.37 1.94
CA PRO A 23 -10.71 -27.05 2.54
C PRO A 23 -10.61 -27.19 4.06
N ASP A 24 -9.41 -27.05 4.64
CA ASP A 24 -9.21 -27.07 6.08
C ASP A 24 -9.36 -25.66 6.69
N PRO A 25 -10.44 -25.37 7.42
CA PRO A 25 -10.65 -24.06 8.04
C PRO A 25 -9.65 -23.75 9.17
N SER A 26 -8.97 -24.76 9.70
CA SER A 26 -7.96 -24.58 10.75
C SER A 26 -6.58 -24.23 10.19
N ALA A 27 -6.32 -24.55 8.92
CA ALA A 27 -5.04 -24.33 8.28
C ALA A 27 -4.69 -22.84 8.12
N PRO A 28 -3.39 -22.49 8.17
CA PRO A 28 -2.93 -21.14 7.85
C PRO A 28 -3.22 -20.75 6.39
N GLY A 29 -3.03 -19.47 6.04
CA GLY A 29 -3.28 -18.96 4.69
C GLY A 29 -4.68 -18.36 4.49
N ALA A 30 -5.19 -17.63 5.50
CA ALA A 30 -6.55 -17.09 5.49
C ALA A 30 -6.58 -15.56 5.58
N ILE A 31 -7.48 -14.94 4.82
CA ILE A 31 -7.85 -13.53 4.99
C ILE A 31 -8.88 -13.47 6.12
N LEU A 32 -8.50 -12.88 7.26
CA LEU A 32 -9.30 -12.87 8.48
C LEU A 32 -10.26 -11.67 8.55
N GLY A 33 -9.88 -10.54 7.95
CA GLY A 33 -10.70 -9.33 7.95
C GLY A 33 -10.16 -8.30 6.96
N MET A 34 -11.06 -7.48 6.40
CA MET A 34 -10.73 -6.43 5.44
C MET A 34 -11.57 -5.18 5.65
N GLU A 35 -10.95 -4.01 5.49
CA GLU A 35 -11.59 -2.69 5.54
C GLU A 35 -11.03 -1.85 4.39
N MET A 36 -11.86 -1.00 3.78
CA MET A 36 -11.44 -0.21 2.62
C MET A 36 -12.25 1.07 2.49
N GLY A 37 -11.66 2.07 1.86
CA GLY A 37 -12.32 3.36 1.64
C GLY A 37 -11.73 4.14 0.48
N SER A 38 -12.47 5.18 0.07
CA SER A 38 -12.04 6.11 -0.96
C SER A 38 -12.62 7.51 -0.70
N ASP A 39 -11.88 8.53 -1.10
CA ASP A 39 -12.30 9.93 -1.10
C ASP A 39 -11.77 10.66 -2.34
N GLY A 40 -12.66 10.81 -3.32
CA GLY A 40 -12.40 11.48 -4.60
C GLY A 40 -11.95 12.94 -4.47
N ALA A 41 -12.34 13.64 -3.40
CA ALA A 41 -11.93 15.03 -3.19
C ALA A 41 -10.41 15.16 -2.99
N GLY A 42 -9.76 14.06 -2.61
CA GLY A 42 -8.31 13.97 -2.44
C GLY A 42 -7.50 13.95 -3.74
N HIS A 43 -8.12 13.85 -4.92
CA HIS A 43 -7.44 13.89 -6.23
C HIS A 43 -6.44 15.04 -6.35
N ARG A 44 -6.79 16.23 -5.82
CA ARG A 44 -5.91 17.41 -5.83
C ARG A 44 -4.56 17.20 -5.16
N HIS A 45 -4.42 16.21 -4.28
CA HIS A 45 -3.19 15.94 -3.53
C HIS A 45 -2.26 14.95 -4.23
N LEU A 46 -2.77 14.07 -5.09
CA LEU A 46 -1.96 13.08 -5.80
C LEU A 46 -2.63 12.69 -7.12
N HIS A 47 -2.09 13.16 -8.24
CA HIS A 47 -2.65 12.92 -9.57
C HIS A 47 -1.62 13.13 -10.68
N CYS A 48 -1.93 12.61 -11.87
CA CYS A 48 -1.30 13.02 -13.13
C CYS A 48 -2.34 13.75 -13.97
N THR A 49 -2.08 15.00 -14.33
CA THR A 49 -2.99 15.75 -15.19
C THR A 49 -2.86 15.27 -16.63
N PHE A 50 -3.97 14.90 -17.25
CA PHE A 50 -3.99 14.64 -18.68
C PHE A 50 -3.88 15.95 -19.47
N ALA A 51 -2.94 16.00 -20.41
CA ALA A 51 -2.69 17.13 -21.29
C ALA A 51 -2.85 16.68 -22.75
N GLY A 52 -4.00 16.99 -23.35
CA GLY A 52 -4.34 16.57 -24.72
C GLY A 52 -4.86 17.67 -25.64
N GLY A 53 -4.85 18.94 -25.23
CA GLY A 53 -5.27 20.06 -26.10
C GLY A 53 -6.68 19.93 -26.69
N GLY A 54 -7.64 19.38 -25.94
CA GLY A 54 -9.01 19.10 -26.40
C GLY A 54 -9.27 17.65 -26.79
N LEU A 55 -8.24 16.80 -26.83
CA LEU A 55 -8.39 15.35 -26.93
C LEU A 55 -8.92 14.76 -25.62
N LYS A 56 -9.49 13.55 -25.69
CA LYS A 56 -9.87 12.74 -24.53
C LYS A 56 -8.71 11.80 -24.13
N PRO A 57 -8.64 11.35 -22.86
CA PRO A 57 -7.77 10.23 -22.49
C PRO A 57 -8.02 9.03 -23.40
N MET A 58 -6.97 8.27 -23.70
CA MET A 58 -7.07 7.10 -24.57
C MET A 58 -8.05 6.08 -23.99
N ALA A 59 -8.90 5.53 -24.85
CA ALA A 59 -9.73 4.38 -24.58
C ALA A 59 -9.14 3.11 -25.22
N GLU A 60 -9.70 1.96 -24.88
CA GLU A 60 -9.32 0.69 -25.48
C GLU A 60 -9.51 0.73 -27.00
N GLY A 61 -8.45 0.41 -27.75
CA GLY A 61 -8.41 0.47 -29.21
C GLY A 61 -7.92 1.79 -29.81
N ASP A 62 -7.69 2.84 -29.01
CA ASP A 62 -7.06 4.08 -29.49
C ASP A 62 -5.56 3.87 -29.77
N GLU A 63 -5.06 4.44 -30.87
CA GLU A 63 -3.62 4.50 -31.14
C GLU A 63 -2.92 5.52 -30.25
N ALA A 64 -1.63 5.28 -29.94
CA ALA A 64 -0.83 6.18 -29.14
C ALA A 64 -0.76 7.57 -29.80
N SER A 65 -1.29 8.60 -29.12
CA SER A 65 -1.26 9.97 -29.62
C SER A 65 0.11 10.60 -29.40
N SER A 66 0.70 11.20 -30.45
CA SER A 66 1.89 12.05 -30.32
C SER A 66 1.58 13.45 -29.78
N ARG A 67 0.30 13.78 -29.55
CA ARG A 67 -0.19 15.11 -29.14
C ARG A 67 -0.88 15.11 -27.78
N ALA A 68 -1.03 13.95 -27.14
CA ALA A 68 -1.59 13.82 -25.82
C ALA A 68 -0.62 13.07 -24.90
N SER A 69 -0.53 13.51 -23.65
CA SER A 69 0.33 12.89 -22.64
C SER A 69 -0.24 13.13 -21.25
N TYR A 70 0.27 12.40 -20.27
CA TYR A 70 0.10 12.76 -18.87
C TYR A 70 1.27 13.63 -18.43
N ALA A 71 0.99 14.67 -17.64
CA ALA A 71 2.02 15.37 -16.90
C ALA A 71 2.67 14.43 -15.88
N ASN A 72 3.87 14.81 -15.44
CA ASN A 72 4.53 14.15 -14.31
C ASN A 72 3.59 14.13 -13.08
N ILE A 73 3.81 13.14 -12.21
CA ILE A 73 3.05 12.98 -10.96
C ILE A 73 3.10 14.29 -10.17
N HIS A 74 1.93 14.85 -9.89
CA HIS A 74 1.73 15.89 -8.89
C HIS A 74 1.52 15.23 -7.53
N MET A 75 2.27 15.65 -6.52
CA MET A 75 2.12 15.15 -5.15
C MET A 75 2.25 16.27 -4.11
N ALA A 76 1.18 16.53 -3.38
CA ALA A 76 1.16 17.36 -2.18
C ALA A 76 1.62 16.53 -0.96
N GLY A 77 2.94 16.32 -0.85
CA GLY A 77 3.52 15.32 0.07
C GLY A 77 3.09 15.48 1.55
N GLN A 78 2.89 16.70 2.04
CA GLN A 78 2.43 16.92 3.41
C GLN A 78 0.98 16.45 3.64
N ASP A 79 0.09 16.67 2.68
CA ASP A 79 -1.30 16.24 2.78
C ASP A 79 -1.41 14.73 2.61
N VAL A 80 -0.63 14.15 1.69
CA VAL A 80 -0.53 12.69 1.51
C VAL A 80 0.00 12.03 2.80
N PHE A 81 1.02 12.63 3.44
CA PHE A 81 1.52 12.15 4.73
C PHE A 81 0.44 12.18 5.81
N LYS A 82 -0.24 13.33 5.99
CA LYS A 82 -1.32 13.49 6.99
C LYS A 82 -2.47 12.50 6.76
N PHE A 83 -2.83 12.30 5.50
CA PHE A 83 -3.81 11.30 5.10
C PHE A 83 -3.35 9.90 5.51
N ALA A 84 -2.16 9.47 5.09
CA ALA A 84 -1.65 8.13 5.35
C ALA A 84 -1.60 7.81 6.84
N VAL A 85 -1.01 8.71 7.65
CA VAL A 85 -0.82 8.46 9.08
C VAL A 85 -2.12 8.47 9.90
N ARG A 86 -3.19 9.04 9.36
CA ARG A 86 -4.55 8.98 9.96
C ARG A 86 -5.29 7.73 9.51
N THR A 87 -5.25 7.45 8.22
CA THR A 87 -6.09 6.44 7.57
C THR A 87 -5.57 5.02 7.79
N VAL A 88 -4.25 4.82 7.78
CA VAL A 88 -3.64 3.49 7.94
C VAL A 88 -3.99 2.85 9.28
N PRO A 89 -3.84 3.53 10.44
CA PRO A 89 -4.27 2.94 11.70
C PRO A 89 -5.77 2.65 11.73
N ALA A 90 -6.59 3.55 11.19
CA ALA A 90 -8.05 3.39 11.21
C ALA A 90 -8.53 2.19 10.36
N VAL A 91 -7.92 1.98 9.18
CA VAL A 91 -8.28 0.86 8.31
C VAL A 91 -7.80 -0.48 8.88
N ILE A 92 -6.63 -0.50 9.53
CA ILE A 92 -6.15 -1.69 10.25
C ILE A 92 -7.06 -2.00 11.44
N ASP A 93 -7.47 -0.99 12.21
CA ASP A 93 -8.38 -1.16 13.35
C ASP A 93 -9.74 -1.72 12.89
N GLY A 94 -10.27 -1.24 11.77
CA GLY A 94 -11.49 -1.79 11.16
C GLY A 94 -11.33 -3.24 10.69
N ALA A 95 -10.19 -3.57 10.07
CA ALA A 95 -9.91 -4.94 9.63
C ALA A 95 -9.71 -5.91 10.82
N LEU A 96 -9.05 -5.46 11.89
CA LEU A 96 -8.91 -6.21 13.14
C LEU A 96 -10.26 -6.47 13.81
N ALA A 97 -11.13 -5.46 13.87
CA ALA A 97 -12.47 -5.61 14.41
C ALA A 97 -13.29 -6.67 13.65
N LYS A 98 -13.23 -6.66 12.31
CA LYS A 98 -13.87 -7.67 11.47
C LYS A 98 -13.28 -9.07 11.64
N ALA A 99 -12.00 -9.16 11.98
CA ALA A 99 -11.32 -10.41 12.29
C ALA A 99 -11.56 -10.88 13.74
N ASN A 100 -12.24 -10.10 14.59
CA ASN A 100 -12.34 -10.30 16.04
C ASN A 100 -10.97 -10.44 16.72
N LEU A 101 -10.00 -9.62 16.29
CA LEU A 101 -8.63 -9.61 16.78
C LEU A 101 -8.27 -8.26 17.40
N THR A 102 -7.22 -8.26 18.22
CA THR A 102 -6.64 -7.04 18.79
C THR A 102 -5.26 -6.78 18.23
N LYS A 103 -4.73 -5.57 18.42
CA LYS A 103 -3.42 -5.15 17.90
C LYS A 103 -2.27 -6.02 18.40
N GLU A 104 -2.39 -6.53 19.62
CA GLU A 104 -1.40 -7.39 20.27
C GLU A 104 -1.25 -8.75 19.59
N SER A 105 -2.25 -9.17 18.80
CA SER A 105 -2.21 -10.42 18.05
C SER A 105 -1.46 -10.33 16.71
N VAL A 106 -1.07 -9.12 16.31
CA VAL A 106 -0.36 -8.83 15.06
C VAL A 106 1.13 -9.10 15.25
N ASP A 107 1.64 -10.00 14.41
CA ASP A 107 3.04 -10.41 14.40
C ASP A 107 3.87 -9.48 13.51
N TRP A 108 3.32 -9.06 12.37
CA TRP A 108 4.01 -8.22 11.38
C TRP A 108 3.11 -7.13 10.77
N LEU A 109 3.71 -5.98 10.46
CA LEU A 109 3.10 -4.90 9.70
C LEU A 109 3.76 -4.79 8.33
N VAL A 110 2.99 -5.04 7.26
CA VAL A 110 3.45 -4.95 5.86
C VAL A 110 2.59 -3.92 5.12
N MET A 111 3.14 -2.72 4.92
CA MET A 111 2.39 -1.61 4.32
C MET A 111 2.92 -1.22 2.96
N HIS A 112 2.15 -0.41 2.23
CA HIS A 112 2.66 0.33 1.08
C HIS A 112 3.92 1.11 1.48
N GLN A 113 5.00 0.85 0.75
CA GLN A 113 6.34 1.39 0.96
C GLN A 113 6.42 2.82 0.38
N ALA A 114 5.72 3.77 1.01
CA ALA A 114 5.67 5.15 0.52
C ALA A 114 6.93 5.96 0.86
N ASN A 115 7.33 5.92 2.13
CA ASN A 115 8.58 6.43 2.69
C ASN A 115 8.67 6.00 4.17
N GLN A 116 9.90 5.96 4.71
CA GLN A 116 10.14 5.43 6.05
C GLN A 116 9.38 6.19 7.14
N ARG A 117 9.23 7.53 7.00
CA ARG A 117 8.54 8.36 7.99
C ARG A 117 7.06 7.99 8.14
N ILE A 118 6.38 7.58 7.06
CA ILE A 118 4.99 7.11 7.14
C ILE A 118 4.93 5.75 7.85
N LEU A 119 5.86 4.85 7.53
CA LEU A 119 5.93 3.53 8.15
C LEU A 119 6.08 3.66 9.67
N ASP A 120 7.07 4.45 10.11
CA ASP A 120 7.36 4.68 11.53
C ASP A 120 6.16 5.32 12.24
N ALA A 121 5.53 6.33 11.62
CA ALA A 121 4.40 7.05 12.20
C ALA A 121 3.12 6.21 12.30
N ALA A 122 2.92 5.26 11.37
CA ALA A 122 1.80 4.31 11.43
C ALA A 122 2.05 3.24 12.50
N ALA A 123 3.26 2.67 12.56
CA ALA A 123 3.64 1.69 13.56
C ALA A 123 3.50 2.24 14.99
N LEU A 124 3.99 3.47 15.23
CA LEU A 124 3.84 4.15 16.51
C LEU A 124 2.37 4.31 16.94
N ARG A 125 1.48 4.67 16.00
CA ARG A 125 0.03 4.82 16.28
C ARG A 125 -0.67 3.48 16.52
N LEU A 126 -0.16 2.41 15.92
CA LEU A 126 -0.65 1.05 16.14
C LEU A 126 -0.07 0.42 17.42
N GLY A 127 0.88 1.07 18.09
CA GLY A 127 1.57 0.51 19.25
C GLY A 127 2.47 -0.67 18.90
N LEU A 128 2.89 -0.79 17.63
CA LEU A 128 3.75 -1.87 17.17
C LEU A 128 5.22 -1.46 17.27
N PRO A 129 6.09 -2.34 17.82
CA PRO A 129 7.53 -2.17 17.77
C PRO A 129 8.05 -1.96 16.34
N ALA A 130 9.07 -1.12 16.18
CA ALA A 130 9.65 -0.79 14.87
C ALA A 130 10.26 -2.01 14.16
N ASP A 131 10.75 -3.00 14.92
CA ASP A 131 11.30 -4.25 14.41
C ASP A 131 10.24 -5.24 13.88
N ARG A 132 8.94 -4.96 14.08
CA ARG A 132 7.81 -5.69 13.46
C ARG A 132 7.29 -5.05 12.18
N VAL A 133 7.92 -3.97 11.72
CA VAL A 133 7.55 -3.27 10.49
C VAL A 133 8.45 -3.73 9.37
N VAL A 134 7.87 -4.38 8.36
CA VAL A 134 8.64 -4.81 7.18
C VAL A 134 8.92 -3.61 6.30
N SER A 135 10.19 -3.39 5.97
CA SER A 135 10.59 -2.39 4.99
C SER A 135 11.76 -2.81 4.13
N ASN A 136 11.62 -2.57 2.83
CA ASN A 136 12.67 -2.69 1.80
C ASN A 136 12.80 -1.39 0.98
N LEU A 137 12.34 -0.27 1.54
CA LEU A 137 12.38 1.06 0.93
C LEU A 137 13.79 1.48 0.52
N ALA A 138 14.78 1.12 1.32
CA ALA A 138 16.17 1.48 1.05
C ALA A 138 16.74 0.80 -0.21
N GLN A 139 16.14 -0.32 -0.64
CA GLN A 139 16.58 -1.09 -1.80
C GLN A 139 15.84 -0.69 -3.07
N TYR A 140 14.52 -0.49 -2.99
CA TYR A 140 13.66 -0.32 -4.17
C TYR A 140 12.93 1.01 -4.26
N GLY A 141 12.95 1.82 -3.20
CA GLY A 141 12.09 2.99 -3.09
C GLY A 141 10.60 2.62 -3.08
N ASN A 142 9.78 3.57 -3.50
CA ASN A 142 8.33 3.44 -3.62
C ASN A 142 7.97 2.82 -4.98
N THR A 143 7.62 1.54 -4.97
CA THR A 143 7.19 0.76 -6.14
C THR A 143 5.66 0.73 -6.32
N SER A 144 4.95 1.72 -5.78
CA SER A 144 3.50 1.86 -5.90
C SER A 144 2.75 0.60 -5.42
N ALA A 145 1.86 0.05 -6.25
CA ALA A 145 1.08 -1.14 -5.93
C ALA A 145 1.94 -2.40 -5.71
N ALA A 146 3.15 -2.46 -6.28
CA ALA A 146 4.04 -3.61 -6.12
C ALA A 146 4.72 -3.66 -4.74
N SER A 147 4.69 -2.56 -3.98
CA SER A 147 5.43 -2.43 -2.72
C SER A 147 5.08 -3.47 -1.66
N ILE A 148 3.79 -3.77 -1.50
CA ILE A 148 3.33 -4.74 -0.51
C ILE A 148 3.76 -6.17 -0.88
N PRO A 149 3.43 -6.69 -2.09
CA PRO A 149 3.82 -8.05 -2.45
C PRO A 149 5.34 -8.24 -2.55
N LEU A 150 6.11 -7.22 -2.96
CA LEU A 150 7.57 -7.27 -2.95
C LEU A 150 8.12 -7.41 -1.52
N ALA A 151 7.71 -6.53 -0.60
CA ALA A 151 8.15 -6.58 0.79
C ALA A 151 7.72 -7.88 1.48
N LEU A 152 6.53 -8.39 1.16
CA LEU A 152 6.03 -9.67 1.67
C LEU A 152 6.87 -10.85 1.19
N ASP A 153 7.15 -10.96 -0.12
CA ASP A 153 7.95 -12.05 -0.69
C ASP A 153 9.34 -12.10 -0.04
N GLU A 154 10.00 -10.96 0.11
CA GLU A 154 11.32 -10.89 0.74
C GLU A 154 11.30 -11.28 2.22
N ALA A 155 10.31 -10.81 2.98
CA ALA A 155 10.17 -11.15 4.39
C ALA A 155 9.88 -12.65 4.60
N VAL A 156 9.09 -13.26 3.71
CA VAL A 156 8.80 -14.70 3.76
C VAL A 156 10.02 -15.52 3.34
N ARG A 157 10.65 -15.20 2.20
CA ARG A 157 11.86 -15.90 1.73
C ARG A 157 13.04 -15.75 2.69
N GLY A 158 13.13 -14.59 3.35
CA GLY A 158 14.11 -14.30 4.39
C GLY A 158 13.85 -15.00 5.73
N GLY A 159 12.72 -15.72 5.87
CA GLY A 159 12.35 -16.46 7.08
C GLY A 159 11.90 -15.58 8.25
N LEU A 160 11.67 -14.30 7.99
CA LEU A 160 11.14 -13.35 8.98
C LEU A 160 9.68 -13.66 9.29
N ILE A 161 8.86 -13.76 8.24
CA ILE A 161 7.46 -14.16 8.31
C ILE A 161 7.35 -15.67 8.13
N LYS A 162 6.62 -16.33 9.03
CA LYS A 162 6.44 -17.79 9.04
C LYS A 162 4.95 -18.17 8.89
N PRO A 163 4.65 -19.38 8.39
CA PRO A 163 3.28 -19.89 8.38
C PRO A 163 2.65 -19.81 9.78
N GLY A 164 1.44 -19.29 9.86
CA GLY A 164 0.70 -19.04 11.10
C GLY A 164 0.79 -17.60 11.62
N ASP A 165 1.79 -16.81 11.19
CA ASP A 165 1.92 -15.41 11.60
C ASP A 165 0.73 -14.58 11.11
N LYS A 166 0.28 -13.63 11.93
CA LYS A 166 -0.77 -12.67 11.62
C LYS A 166 -0.14 -11.36 11.13
N ILE A 167 -0.40 -11.06 9.86
CA ILE A 167 0.11 -9.89 9.18
C ILE A 167 -1.00 -8.85 9.09
N ALA A 168 -0.75 -7.66 9.62
CA ALA A 168 -1.53 -6.47 9.29
C ALA A 168 -0.97 -5.85 8.01
N MET A 169 -1.81 -5.73 7.00
CA MET A 169 -1.45 -5.17 5.71
C MET A 169 -2.25 -3.89 5.46
N ALA A 170 -1.60 -2.85 4.93
CA ALA A 170 -2.30 -1.63 4.54
C ALA A 170 -1.71 -0.97 3.29
N GLY A 171 -2.58 -0.74 2.31
CA GLY A 171 -2.31 0.06 1.12
C GLY A 171 -3.04 1.39 1.18
N PHE A 172 -2.41 2.43 0.63
CA PHE A 172 -3.01 3.76 0.50
C PHE A 172 -2.33 4.50 -0.67
N GLY A 173 -3.05 5.40 -1.34
CA GLY A 173 -2.48 6.10 -2.48
C GLY A 173 -3.46 7.00 -3.21
N ALA A 174 -3.16 7.27 -4.49
CA ALA A 174 -3.94 8.14 -5.36
C ALA A 174 -5.42 7.71 -5.42
N GLY A 175 -6.33 8.69 -5.50
CA GLY A 175 -7.78 8.43 -5.49
C GLY A 175 -8.62 9.35 -4.60
N LEU A 176 -8.24 9.75 -3.38
CA LEU A 176 -7.37 8.96 -2.50
C LEU A 176 -8.09 7.66 -2.13
N THR A 177 -7.36 6.56 -2.14
CA THR A 177 -7.88 5.22 -1.84
C THR A 177 -7.03 4.59 -0.76
N TRP A 178 -7.64 3.68 0.02
CA TRP A 178 -6.95 2.92 1.03
C TRP A 178 -7.67 1.60 1.32
N ALA A 179 -6.90 0.62 1.75
CA ALA A 179 -7.40 -0.68 2.17
C ALA A 179 -6.49 -1.28 3.23
N GLY A 180 -7.08 -2.03 4.15
CA GLY A 180 -6.42 -2.78 5.19
C GLY A 180 -6.91 -4.22 5.19
N ALA A 181 -6.00 -5.16 5.44
CA ALA A 181 -6.33 -6.58 5.55
C ALA A 181 -5.54 -7.21 6.69
N ILE A 182 -6.19 -8.12 7.42
CA ILE A 182 -5.51 -9.01 8.37
C ILE A 182 -5.43 -10.39 7.73
N VAL A 183 -4.20 -10.89 7.56
CA VAL A 183 -3.93 -12.17 6.90
C VAL A 183 -3.18 -13.06 7.87
N ARG A 184 -3.63 -14.30 8.05
CA ARG A 184 -2.82 -15.36 8.64
C ARG A 184 -2.01 -16.00 7.54
N TRP A 185 -0.70 -15.79 7.53
CA TRP A 185 0.20 -16.34 6.49
C TRP A 185 0.22 -17.87 6.52
N GLY A 186 0.40 -18.52 5.37
CA GLY A 186 0.37 -19.99 5.23
C GLY A 186 1.31 -20.53 4.17
#